data_AF-A0A1I5GBF8-F1
#
_entry.id   AF-A0A1I5GBF8-F1
#
_cell.length_a   1.000
_cell.length_b   1.000
_cell.length_c   1.000
_cell.angle_alpha   90.00
_cell.angle_beta   90.00
_cell.angle_gamma   90.00
#
_symmetry.space_group_name_H-M   'P 1'
#
loop_
_entity.id
_entity.type
_entity.pdbx_description
1 polymer ?
#
loop_
_entity_poly.entity_id
_entity_poly.type
_entity_poly.pdbx_seq_one_letter_code
_entity_poly.pdbx_strand_id
1 'polypeptide(L)'
;MRKHVIAMLSASLLFSSVSLYAADLEQDMDTLNANLKIVKKSDNAQEMQQALTKMRAAAQDAKKSTPDKLEGQPADSAQVKDYHAGLDSLIAQIDVVSALAKANNVDGAKREAAKFDDIRNTNHKKFR
;
A
#
# COMPACT_ATOMS: atom_id res chain seq x y z
N MET A 1 -17.27 -61.67 2.38
CA MET A 1 -16.52 -60.50 2.88
C MET A 1 -16.64 -59.36 1.87
N ARG A 2 -17.58 -58.43 2.06
CA ARG A 2 -17.78 -57.27 1.18
C ARG A 2 -16.93 -56.11 1.71
N LYS A 3 -15.91 -55.71 0.96
CA LYS A 3 -15.04 -54.58 1.31
C LYS A 3 -15.64 -53.32 0.70
N HIS A 4 -16.11 -52.40 1.55
CA HIS A 4 -16.58 -51.09 1.15
C HIS A 4 -15.37 -50.20 0.86
N VAL A 5 -15.23 -49.79 -0.40
CA VAL A 5 -14.20 -48.83 -0.83
C VAL A 5 -14.71 -47.44 -0.48
N ILE A 6 -14.02 -46.76 0.43
CA ILE A 6 -14.29 -45.35 0.77
C ILE A 6 -13.67 -44.50 -0.33
N ALA A 7 -14.52 -43.93 -1.20
CA ALA A 7 -14.12 -42.91 -2.15
C ALA A 7 -14.12 -41.54 -1.43
N MET A 8 -12.95 -41.04 -1.04
CA MET A 8 -12.79 -39.64 -0.64
C MET A 8 -12.72 -38.78 -1.91
N LEU A 9 -13.84 -38.13 -2.24
CA LEU A 9 -13.88 -37.11 -3.28
C LEU A 9 -13.36 -35.80 -2.66
N SER A 10 -12.10 -35.47 -2.92
CA SER A 10 -11.49 -34.20 -2.53
C SER A 10 -12.11 -33.06 -3.35
N ALA A 11 -13.05 -32.32 -2.75
CA ALA A 11 -13.61 -31.12 -3.33
C ALA A 11 -12.51 -30.04 -3.43
N SER A 12 -12.01 -29.81 -4.64
CA SER A 12 -11.12 -28.70 -4.93
C SER A 12 -11.97 -27.42 -4.99
N LEU A 13 -11.97 -26.65 -3.90
CA LEU A 13 -12.55 -25.31 -3.85
C LEU A 13 -11.72 -24.39 -4.75
N LEU A 14 -12.16 -24.21 -5.99
CA LEU A 14 -11.69 -23.12 -6.84
C LEU A 14 -12.25 -21.81 -6.30
N PHE A 15 -11.45 -21.11 -5.49
CA PHE A 15 -11.73 -19.72 -5.13
C PHE A 15 -11.44 -18.84 -6.35
N SER A 16 -12.45 -18.61 -7.18
CA SER A 16 -12.43 -17.50 -8.14
C SER A 16 -12.85 -16.23 -7.39
N SER A 17 -11.90 -15.60 -6.70
CA SER A 17 -12.07 -14.26 -6.14
C SER A 17 -11.98 -13.24 -7.28
N VAL A 18 -13.13 -12.73 -7.73
CA VAL A 18 -13.17 -11.56 -8.61
C VAL A 18 -12.50 -10.39 -7.87
N SER A 19 -11.48 -9.80 -8.50
CA SER A 19 -10.56 -8.77 -8.00
C SER A 19 -11.22 -7.41 -7.71
N LEU A 20 -12.26 -7.36 -6.86
CA LEU A 20 -12.89 -6.10 -6.44
C LEU A 20 -11.88 -5.12 -5.82
N TYR A 21 -10.77 -5.63 -5.28
CA TYR A 21 -9.71 -4.85 -4.65
C TYR A 21 -8.69 -4.23 -5.62
N ALA A 22 -8.63 -4.66 -6.89
CA ALA A 22 -7.64 -4.15 -7.84
C ALA A 22 -7.98 -2.71 -8.30
N ALA A 23 -9.26 -2.44 -8.58
CA ALA A 23 -9.74 -1.10 -8.92
C ALA A 23 -9.56 -0.11 -7.75
N ASP A 24 -9.82 -0.56 -6.52
CA ASP A 24 -9.57 0.22 -5.31
C ASP A 24 -8.08 0.52 -5.13
N LEU A 25 -7.20 -0.46 -5.40
CA LEU A 25 -5.75 -0.26 -5.31
C LEU A 25 -5.23 0.74 -6.34
N GLU A 26 -5.74 0.73 -7.57
CA GLU A 26 -5.37 1.71 -8.59
C GLU A 26 -5.72 3.13 -8.12
N GLN A 27 -6.92 3.32 -7.58
CA GLN A 27 -7.37 4.61 -7.04
C GLN A 27 -6.53 5.09 -5.86
N ASP A 28 -6.12 4.19 -4.96
CA ASP A 28 -5.21 4.51 -3.87
C ASP A 28 -3.84 4.95 -4.37
N MET A 29 -3.29 4.26 -5.37
CA MET A 29 -1.99 4.59 -5.96
C MET A 29 -2.03 5.95 -6.69
N ASP A 30 -3.13 6.26 -7.36
CA ASP A 30 -3.36 7.58 -7.94
C ASP A 30 -3.46 8.67 -6.88
N THR A 31 -4.18 8.40 -5.79
CA THR A 31 -4.28 9.30 -4.64
C THR A 31 -2.90 9.56 -4.02
N LEU A 32 -2.10 8.51 -3.82
CA LEU A 32 -0.72 8.62 -3.32
C LEU A 32 0.15 9.49 -4.23
N ASN A 33 0.11 9.24 -5.55
CA ASN A 33 0.91 9.98 -6.53
C ASN A 33 0.48 11.45 -6.63
N ALA A 34 -0.82 11.72 -6.66
CA ALA A 34 -1.35 13.09 -6.74
C ALA A 34 -0.94 13.91 -5.51
N ASN A 35 -1.10 13.35 -4.31
CA ASN A 35 -0.78 14.06 -3.07
C ASN A 35 0.72 14.16 -2.81
N LEU A 36 1.54 13.18 -3.24
CA LEU A 36 3.00 13.31 -3.21
C LEU A 36 3.48 14.52 -4.01
N LYS A 37 2.89 14.80 -5.18
CA LYS A 37 3.21 15.99 -5.98
C LYS A 37 2.90 17.28 -5.21
N ILE A 38 1.79 17.32 -4.46
CA ILE A 38 1.42 18.45 -3.61
C ILE A 38 2.44 18.63 -2.49
N VAL A 39 2.75 17.57 -1.73
CA VAL A 39 3.74 17.61 -0.63
C VAL A 39 5.09 18.12 -1.10
N LYS A 40 5.56 17.67 -2.27
CA LYS A 40 6.86 18.09 -2.81
C LYS A 40 6.90 19.55 -3.28
N LYS A 41 5.77 20.11 -3.71
CA LYS A 41 5.71 21.46 -4.28
C LYS A 41 5.26 22.52 -3.27
N SER A 42 4.36 22.18 -2.37
CA SER A 42 3.72 23.14 -1.47
C SER A 42 4.70 23.74 -0.47
N ASP A 43 4.65 25.06 -0.32
CA ASP A 43 5.30 25.80 0.77
C ASP A 43 4.34 26.09 1.94
N ASN A 44 3.10 25.59 1.85
CA ASN A 44 2.06 25.82 2.83
C ASN A 44 1.91 24.59 3.75
N ALA A 45 2.15 24.78 5.05
CA ALA A 45 2.10 23.71 6.02
C ALA A 45 0.72 23.02 6.10
N GLN A 46 -0.38 23.78 5.98
CA GLN A 46 -1.74 23.26 6.01
C GLN A 46 -2.06 22.43 4.77
N GLU A 47 -1.71 22.91 3.58
CA GLU A 47 -1.89 22.16 2.33
C GLU A 47 -1.08 20.87 2.35
N MET A 48 0.16 20.92 2.85
CA MET A 48 0.99 19.74 3.04
C MET A 48 0.34 18.74 4.01
N GLN A 49 -0.23 19.19 5.14
CA GLN A 49 -0.96 18.31 6.07
C GLN A 49 -2.17 17.64 5.44
N GLN A 50 -2.95 18.37 4.64
CA GLN A 50 -4.10 17.81 3.95
C GLN A 50 -3.67 16.72 2.96
N ALA A 51 -2.61 16.97 2.19
CA ALA A 51 -2.05 16.00 1.27
C ALA A 51 -1.52 14.76 2.00
N LEU A 52 -0.76 14.93 3.09
CA LEU A 52 -0.23 13.83 3.90
C LEU A 52 -1.33 12.98 4.54
N THR A 53 -2.42 13.61 4.97
CA THR A 53 -3.59 12.90 5.52
C THR A 53 -4.22 12.00 4.46
N LYS A 54 -4.40 12.51 3.24
CA LYS A 54 -4.91 11.72 2.11
C LYS A 54 -3.95 10.58 1.73
N MET A 55 -2.64 10.85 1.70
CA MET A 55 -1.64 9.82 1.44
C MET A 55 -1.69 8.71 2.49
N ARG A 56 -1.81 9.07 3.77
CA ARG A 56 -1.90 8.08 4.85
C ARG A 56 -3.12 7.18 4.70
N ALA A 57 -4.28 7.77 4.42
CA ALA A 57 -5.52 7.02 4.23
C ALA A 57 -5.41 6.06 3.04
N ALA A 58 -4.92 6.53 1.89
CA ALA A 58 -4.72 5.69 0.71
C ALA A 58 -3.69 4.57 0.95
N ALA A 59 -2.59 4.84 1.66
CA ALA A 59 -1.63 3.80 2.01
C ALA A 59 -2.24 2.73 2.95
N GLN A 60 -3.12 3.13 3.87
CA GLN A 60 -3.83 2.21 4.75
C GLN A 60 -4.88 1.38 4.00
N ASP A 61 -5.56 1.97 3.02
CA ASP A 61 -6.56 1.28 2.22
C ASP A 61 -5.88 0.29 1.25
N ALA A 62 -4.77 0.69 0.63
CA ALA A 62 -3.96 -0.19 -0.22
C ALA A 62 -3.48 -1.45 0.50
N LYS A 63 -3.32 -1.43 1.83
CA LYS A 63 -2.98 -2.63 2.62
C LYS A 63 -4.08 -3.70 2.60
N LYS A 64 -5.32 -3.34 2.28
CA LYS A 64 -6.45 -4.26 2.19
C LYS A 64 -6.51 -4.95 0.83
N SER A 65 -5.83 -4.39 -0.16
CA SER A 65 -5.81 -4.89 -1.52
C SER A 65 -4.62 -5.81 -1.77
N THR A 66 -4.76 -6.68 -2.78
CA THR A 66 -3.68 -7.51 -3.30
C THR A 66 -3.31 -6.99 -4.68
N PRO A 67 -2.05 -6.58 -4.92
CA PRO A 67 -1.64 -6.17 -6.26
C PRO A 67 -1.60 -7.37 -7.20
N ASP A 68 -1.86 -7.14 -8.49
CA ASP A 68 -1.92 -8.15 -9.56
C ASP A 68 -0.72 -9.12 -9.53
N LYS A 69 0.49 -8.59 -9.28
CA LYS A 69 1.73 -9.36 -9.22
C LYS A 69 1.79 -10.39 -8.07
N LEU A 70 0.94 -10.23 -7.07
CA LEU A 70 0.79 -11.12 -5.92
C LEU A 70 -0.53 -11.91 -5.95
N GLU A 71 -1.33 -11.81 -7.01
CA GLU A 71 -2.53 -12.65 -7.15
C GLU A 71 -2.16 -14.14 -7.08
N GLY A 72 -2.96 -14.89 -6.33
CA GLY A 72 -2.75 -16.33 -6.10
C GLY A 72 -1.60 -16.66 -5.13
N GLN A 73 -0.85 -15.67 -4.61
CA GLN A 73 0.14 -15.93 -3.57
C GLN A 73 -0.55 -16.25 -2.22
N PRO A 74 0.01 -17.15 -1.40
CA PRO A 74 -0.45 -17.34 -0.03
C PRO A 74 -0.39 -16.03 0.77
N ALA A 75 -1.40 -15.79 1.60
CA ALA A 75 -1.48 -14.59 2.43
C ALA A 75 -0.29 -14.45 3.41
N ASP A 76 0.34 -15.56 3.80
CA ASP A 76 1.51 -15.60 4.67
C ASP A 76 2.85 -15.70 3.92
N SER A 77 2.82 -15.63 2.58
CA SER A 77 4.03 -15.64 1.76
C SER A 77 4.95 -14.47 2.11
N ALA A 78 6.24 -14.65 1.87
CA ALA A 78 7.24 -13.61 2.10
C ALA A 78 6.93 -12.35 1.27
N GLN A 79 6.46 -12.52 0.04
CA GLN A 79 6.17 -11.42 -0.89
C GLN A 79 4.96 -10.58 -0.45
N VAL A 80 3.89 -11.22 0.07
CA VAL A 80 2.72 -10.50 0.62
C VAL A 80 3.11 -9.75 1.89
N LYS A 81 3.92 -10.36 2.78
CA LYS A 81 4.48 -9.68 3.95
C LYS A 81 5.36 -8.49 3.57
N ASP A 82 6.21 -8.63 2.55
CA ASP A 82 7.05 -7.55 2.06
C ASP A 82 6.23 -6.39 1.46
N TYR A 83 5.10 -6.68 0.80
CA TYR A 83 4.18 -5.66 0.31
C TYR A 83 3.59 -4.83 1.46
N HIS A 84 3.07 -5.48 2.50
CA HIS A 84 2.57 -4.78 3.68
C HIS A 84 3.67 -3.99 4.40
N ALA A 85 4.87 -4.56 4.52
CA ALA A 85 6.02 -3.86 5.11
C ALA A 85 6.42 -2.61 4.30
N GLY A 86 6.32 -2.68 2.98
CA GLY A 86 6.53 -1.55 2.08
C GLY A 86 5.55 -0.39 2.35
N LEU A 87 4.26 -0.72 2.49
CA LEU A 87 3.23 0.26 2.85
C LEU A 87 3.40 0.79 4.27
N ASP A 88 3.83 -0.05 5.23
CA ASP A 88 4.13 0.39 6.59
C ASP A 88 5.31 1.38 6.62
N SER A 89 6.35 1.14 5.82
CA SER A 89 7.45 2.09 5.65
C SER A 89 6.99 3.42 5.07
N LEU A 90 6.07 3.40 4.10
CA LEU A 90 5.49 4.60 3.53
C LEU A 90 4.68 5.39 4.58
N ILE A 91 3.81 4.70 5.32
CA ILE A 91 2.99 5.27 6.40
C ILE A 91 3.86 5.89 7.50
N ALA A 92 4.94 5.22 7.91
CA ALA A 92 5.89 5.74 8.89
C ALA A 92 6.58 7.02 8.40
N GLN A 93 7.03 7.05 7.14
CA GLN A 93 7.63 8.26 6.57
C GLN A 93 6.59 9.40 6.44
N ILE A 94 5.33 9.09 6.12
CA ILE A 94 4.24 10.08 6.13
C ILE A 94 4.07 10.70 7.52
N ASP A 95 4.14 9.89 8.59
CA ASP A 95 4.06 10.41 9.96
C ASP A 95 5.20 11.36 10.31
N VAL A 96 6.44 11.04 9.88
CA VAL A 96 7.61 11.91 10.06
C VAL A 96 7.39 13.26 9.37
N VAL A 97 7.00 13.25 8.09
CA VAL A 97 6.76 14.48 7.33
C VAL A 97 5.56 15.26 7.92
N SER A 98 4.52 14.55 8.37
CA SER A 98 3.34 15.16 9.00
C SER A 98 3.71 15.83 10.31
N ALA A 99 4.54 15.22 11.16
CA ALA A 99 4.98 15.85 12.40
C ALA A 99 5.75 17.16 12.12
N LEU A 100 6.62 17.17 11.12
CA LEU A 100 7.40 18.37 10.74
C LEU A 100 6.51 19.49 10.21
N ALA A 101 5.57 19.18 9.32
CA ALA A 101 4.66 20.20 8.80
C ALA A 101 3.65 20.68 9.87
N LYS A 102 3.25 19.85 10.85
CA LYS A 102 2.45 20.30 12.01
C LYS A 102 3.22 21.28 12.88
N ALA A 103 4.53 21.11 13.00
CA ALA A 103 5.42 22.06 13.68
C ALA A 103 5.75 23.30 12.83
N ASN A 104 5.07 23.50 11.69
CA ASN A 104 5.33 24.56 10.71
C ASN A 104 6.77 24.55 10.15
N ASN A 105 7.49 23.42 10.28
CA ASN A 105 8.82 23.21 9.73
C ASN A 105 8.71 22.65 8.30
N VAL A 106 8.28 23.49 7.37
CA VAL A 106 8.05 23.12 5.96
C VAL A 106 9.33 22.66 5.27
N ASP A 107 10.46 23.32 5.52
CA ASP A 107 11.75 22.94 4.93
C ASP A 107 12.21 21.55 5.40
N GLY A 108 12.05 21.27 6.70
CA GLY A 108 12.32 19.94 7.26
C GLY A 108 11.40 18.89 6.65
N ALA A 109 10.10 19.20 6.55
CA ALA A 109 9.13 18.31 5.94
C ALA A 109 9.47 17.99 4.48
N LYS A 110 9.89 18.98 3.68
CA LYS A 110 10.35 18.77 2.29
C LYS A 110 11.59 17.88 2.20
N ARG A 111 12.57 18.07 3.08
CA ARG A 111 13.77 17.21 3.13
C ARG A 111 13.40 15.76 3.40
N GLU A 112 12.52 15.53 4.36
CA GLU A 112 12.06 14.17 4.69
C GLU A 112 11.15 13.59 3.60
N ALA A 113 10.32 14.42 2.95
CA ALA A 113 9.46 14.00 1.84
C ALA A 113 10.25 13.54 0.59
N ALA A 114 11.51 13.95 0.43
CA ALA A 114 12.36 13.45 -0.64
C ALA A 114 12.56 11.92 -0.58
N LYS A 115 12.48 11.32 0.62
CA LYS A 115 12.59 9.87 0.83
C LYS A 115 11.40 9.08 0.26
N PHE A 116 10.26 9.74 0.02
CA PHE A 116 9.10 9.06 -0.57
C PHE A 116 9.38 8.49 -1.96
N ASP A 117 10.22 9.14 -2.77
CA ASP A 117 10.54 8.62 -4.10
C ASP A 117 11.27 7.28 -4.04
N ASP A 118 12.18 7.11 -3.09
CA ASP A 118 12.91 5.84 -2.91
C ASP A 118 11.98 4.71 -2.43
N ILE A 119 11.16 5.00 -1.41
CA ILE A 119 10.15 4.06 -0.90
C ILE A 119 9.19 3.66 -2.03
N ARG A 120 8.68 4.64 -2.78
CA ARG A 120 7.78 4.41 -3.92
C ARG A 120 8.48 3.54 -4.97
N ASN A 121 9.66 3.94 -5.44
CA ASN A 121 10.34 3.26 -6.54
C ASN A 121 10.70 1.81 -6.17
N THR A 122 11.17 1.60 -4.94
CA THR A 122 11.48 0.26 -4.42
C THR A 122 10.24 -0.64 -4.40
N ASN A 123 9.12 -0.15 -3.88
CA ASN A 123 7.91 -0.95 -3.75
C ASN A 123 7.17 -1.14 -5.09
N HIS A 124 7.03 -0.10 -5.91
CA HIS A 124 6.42 -0.22 -7.24
C HIS A 124 7.19 -1.19 -8.14
N LYS A 125 8.53 -1.20 -8.11
CA LYS A 125 9.31 -2.19 -8.86
C LYS A 125 9.01 -3.62 -8.42
N LYS A 126 8.76 -3.83 -7.12
CA LYS A 126 8.50 -5.15 -6.55
C LYS A 126 7.08 -5.62 -6.83
N PHE A 127 6.08 -4.74 -6.70
CA PHE A 127 4.67 -5.15 -6.56
C PHE A 127 3.70 -4.58 -7.59
N ARG A 128 4.08 -3.56 -8.37
CA ARG A 128 3.27 -3.13 -9.53
C ARG A 128 3.48 -4.08 -10.70
#